data_AF-A0A1W5ZZY9-F1
#
_entry.id   AF-A0A1W5ZZY9-F1
#
_cell.length_a   1.000
_cell.length_b   1.000
_cell.length_c   1.000
_cell.angle_alpha   90.00
_cell.angle_beta   90.00
_cell.angle_gamma   90.00
#
_symmetry.space_group_name_H-M   'P 1'
#
loop_
_entity.id
_entity.type
_entity.pdbx_description
1 polymer ?
#
loop_
_entity_poly.entity_id
_entity_poly.type
_entity_poly.pdbx_seq_one_letter_code
_entity_poly.pdbx_strand_id
1 'polypeptide(L)'
;MRDPHRVNLFQKTPFLILNIIMREKSSFKGGNVIKRKILFSSYVDEERIVTTPKEIELRNIANHYRYLISIPFRNRIKQRIAVVIMKNPSEAGIFDNSINRRLSDDTIYNVCDYLYKHSFNFSKVIILNLFPIFGPNMKNLVNDKPNELLGEDLNSNKNNEVFSEVFNSLNHVPHRIILAWGGYPNLGNNLPKVVKAKFRKLYKDRINEVINIIGNRPTYKVGDSLSGSKFPAHGKVWYDFEPMKQFSHPIV
;
A
#
# COMPACT_ATOMS: atom_id res chain seq x y z
N MET A 1 16.75 -61.89 -14.39
CA MET A 1 16.63 -60.57 -15.05
C MET A 1 15.25 -60.02 -14.70
N ARG A 2 15.14 -59.04 -13.78
CA ARG A 2 14.78 -57.61 -14.04
C ARG A 2 13.45 -57.50 -14.82
N ASP A 3 12.38 -56.82 -14.41
CA ASP A 3 12.07 -55.84 -13.36
C ASP A 3 10.51 -55.64 -13.39
N PRO A 4 9.78 -55.54 -12.26
CA PRO A 4 8.32 -55.38 -12.24
C PRO A 4 7.90 -53.94 -11.90
N HIS A 5 7.60 -53.09 -12.89
CA HIS A 5 6.93 -51.81 -12.62
C HIS A 5 6.15 -51.27 -13.83
N ARG A 6 4.81 -51.26 -13.73
CA ARG A 6 3.97 -50.11 -14.10
C ARG A 6 2.56 -50.28 -13.54
N VAL A 7 2.37 -49.70 -12.37
CA VAL A 7 1.09 -49.57 -11.67
C VAL A 7 0.36 -48.34 -12.20
N ASN A 8 -0.96 -48.51 -12.37
CA ASN A 8 -1.97 -47.52 -12.70
C ASN A 8 -1.85 -46.21 -11.91
N LEU A 9 -1.97 -45.07 -12.61
CA LEU A 9 -2.39 -43.79 -12.03
C LEU A 9 -3.21 -42.98 -13.04
N PHE A 10 -4.50 -43.29 -13.12
CA PHE A 10 -5.53 -42.33 -13.55
C PHE A 10 -6.54 -42.18 -12.41
N GLN A 11 -6.17 -41.38 -11.41
CA GLN A 11 -7.12 -40.69 -10.55
C GLN A 11 -6.90 -39.20 -10.76
N LYS A 12 -7.76 -38.57 -11.56
CA LYS A 12 -7.91 -37.11 -11.60
C LYS A 12 -9.21 -36.77 -10.90
N THR A 13 -9.12 -36.39 -9.63
CA THR A 13 -10.18 -35.68 -8.92
C THR A 13 -10.15 -34.18 -9.30
N PRO A 14 -11.30 -33.49 -9.26
CA PRO A 14 -11.50 -32.19 -9.89
C PRO A 14 -11.37 -31.05 -8.86
N PHE A 15 -10.57 -30.03 -9.13
CA PHE A 15 -10.67 -28.74 -8.43
C PHE A 15 -10.26 -27.62 -9.37
N LEU A 16 -11.26 -27.03 -10.03
CA LEU A 16 -11.15 -25.73 -10.68
C LEU A 16 -12.54 -25.08 -10.68
N ILE A 17 -12.96 -24.61 -9.49
CA ILE A 17 -13.98 -23.57 -9.43
C ILE A 17 -13.23 -22.25 -9.57
N LEU A 18 -13.12 -21.86 -10.83
CA LEU A 18 -12.62 -20.59 -11.31
C LEU A 18 -13.63 -19.51 -10.89
N ASN A 19 -13.32 -18.71 -9.85
CA ASN A 19 -14.04 -17.47 -9.58
C ASN A 19 -13.69 -16.44 -10.67
N ILE A 20 -14.28 -16.62 -11.85
CA ILE A 20 -14.44 -15.54 -12.83
C ILE A 20 -15.51 -14.62 -12.27
N ILE A 21 -15.10 -13.61 -11.49
CA ILE A 21 -15.95 -12.46 -11.24
C ILE A 21 -15.96 -11.66 -12.55
N MET A 22 -17.05 -11.83 -13.31
CA MET A 22 -17.38 -10.99 -14.45
C MET A 22 -17.37 -9.51 -14.02
N ARG A 23 -16.45 -8.74 -14.60
CA ARG A 23 -16.54 -7.28 -14.64
C ARG A 23 -17.48 -6.90 -15.77
N GLU A 24 -18.78 -6.87 -15.49
CA GLU A 24 -19.71 -6.12 -16.33
C GLU A 24 -19.42 -4.63 -16.17
N LYS A 25 -19.07 -3.98 -17.29
CA LYS A 25 -19.09 -2.53 -17.41
C LYS A 25 -20.55 -2.08 -17.46
N SER A 26 -21.14 -1.72 -16.32
CA SER A 26 -22.42 -1.04 -16.30
C SER A 26 -22.21 0.44 -16.63
N SER A 27 -22.48 0.81 -17.89
CA SER A 27 -22.80 2.19 -18.25
C SER A 27 -24.23 2.49 -17.81
N PHE A 28 -24.40 2.95 -16.57
CA PHE A 28 -25.68 3.50 -16.11
C PHE A 28 -25.47 4.98 -15.73
N LYS A 29 -26.09 5.85 -16.53
CA LYS A 29 -26.23 7.28 -16.26
C LYS A 29 -27.30 7.46 -15.16
N GLY A 30 -26.99 8.23 -14.12
CA GLY A 30 -28.02 8.92 -13.32
C GLY A 30 -28.56 8.24 -12.06
N GLY A 31 -27.90 7.24 -11.49
CA GLY A 31 -28.22 6.73 -10.14
C GLY A 31 -27.06 7.00 -9.18
N ASN A 32 -27.34 7.36 -7.93
CA ASN A 32 -26.33 7.35 -6.86
C ASN A 32 -25.70 5.95 -6.81
N VAL A 33 -24.52 5.79 -7.40
CA VAL A 33 -23.79 4.53 -7.37
C VAL A 33 -23.39 4.29 -5.91
N ILE A 34 -24.08 3.37 -5.24
CA ILE A 34 -23.67 2.91 -3.91
C ILE A 34 -22.32 2.22 -4.10
N LYS A 35 -21.25 2.97 -3.81
CA LYS A 35 -19.88 2.43 -3.87
C LYS A 35 -19.80 1.32 -2.82
N ARG A 36 -19.64 0.07 -3.26
CA ARG A 36 -19.48 -1.07 -2.33
C ARG A 36 -18.28 -0.80 -1.42
N LYS A 37 -18.51 -0.94 -0.11
CA LYS A 37 -17.44 -0.85 0.90
C LYS A 37 -16.52 -2.06 0.74
N ILE A 38 -15.22 -1.82 0.74
CA ILE A 38 -14.20 -2.87 0.70
C ILE A 38 -13.79 -3.12 2.14
N LEU A 39 -13.70 -4.39 2.54
CA LEU A 39 -13.40 -4.81 3.90
C LEU A 39 -12.11 -5.62 3.92
N PHE A 40 -11.47 -5.69 5.08
CA PHE A 40 -10.32 -6.57 5.25
C PHE A 40 -10.76 -8.04 5.15
N SER A 41 -9.85 -8.86 4.62
CA SER A 41 -10.00 -10.32 4.58
C SER A 41 -10.03 -10.93 5.97
N SER A 42 -10.62 -12.12 6.09
CA SER A 42 -10.74 -12.86 7.36
C SER A 42 -9.41 -13.22 8.02
N TYR A 43 -8.30 -13.24 7.27
CA TYR A 43 -6.96 -13.46 7.83
C TYR A 43 -6.35 -12.21 8.50
N VAL A 44 -7.00 -11.05 8.43
CA VAL A 44 -6.58 -9.84 9.14
C VAL A 44 -7.23 -9.79 10.53
N ASP A 45 -6.43 -9.39 11.52
CA ASP A 45 -6.91 -9.12 12.88
C ASP A 45 -7.30 -7.65 13.00
N GLU A 46 -8.55 -7.34 12.61
CA GLU A 46 -9.08 -5.97 12.54
C GLU A 46 -9.09 -5.24 13.89
N GLU A 47 -9.30 -5.97 14.98
CA GLU A 47 -9.34 -5.42 16.34
C GLU A 47 -7.99 -4.84 16.75
N ARG A 48 -6.91 -5.42 16.22
CA ARG A 48 -5.53 -5.02 16.51
C ARG A 48 -4.91 -4.12 15.44
N ILE A 49 -5.72 -3.61 14.50
CA ILE A 49 -5.26 -2.57 13.58
C ILE A 49 -5.00 -1.28 14.37
N VAL A 50 -3.80 -0.72 14.20
CA VAL A 50 -3.36 0.53 14.84
C VAL A 50 -3.01 1.56 13.78
N THR A 51 -3.43 2.79 13.96
CA THR A 51 -3.03 3.93 13.12
C THR A 51 -2.28 4.97 13.95
N THR A 52 -1.43 5.75 13.28
CA THR A 52 -0.83 6.97 13.86
C THR A 52 -1.22 8.16 13.00
N PRO A 53 -2.03 9.10 13.52
CA PRO A 53 -2.70 9.09 14.83
C PRO A 53 -3.76 7.97 14.96
N LYS A 54 -4.15 7.63 16.20
CA LYS A 54 -5.13 6.56 16.48
C LYS A 54 -6.52 6.85 15.89
N GLU A 55 -6.88 8.11 15.82
CA GLU A 55 -8.16 8.58 15.28
C GLU A 55 -7.88 9.47 14.08
N ILE A 56 -8.64 9.26 13.00
CA ILE A 56 -8.58 10.08 11.79
C ILE A 56 -9.89 10.86 11.72
N GLU A 57 -9.84 12.15 12.02
CA GLU A 57 -11.01 13.01 11.96
C GLU A 57 -11.18 13.58 10.55
N LEU A 58 -11.80 12.81 9.64
CA LEU A 58 -12.08 13.26 8.28
C LEU A 58 -13.00 14.50 8.18
N ARG A 59 -13.66 14.87 9.28
CA ARG A 59 -14.54 16.04 9.35
C ARG A 59 -13.78 17.33 9.66
N ASN A 60 -12.54 17.24 10.15
CA ASN A 60 -11.74 18.40 10.50
C ASN A 60 -10.56 18.52 9.53
N ILE A 61 -10.55 19.60 8.74
CA ILE A 61 -9.54 19.78 7.70
C ILE A 61 -8.11 19.87 8.26
N ALA A 62 -7.96 20.30 9.51
CA ALA A 62 -6.67 20.38 10.19
C ALA A 62 -6.08 19.01 10.62
N ASN A 63 -6.88 17.93 10.64
CA ASN A 63 -6.50 16.60 11.16
C ASN A 63 -6.48 15.50 10.07
N HIS A 64 -5.96 15.83 8.88
CA HIS A 64 -5.93 14.91 7.73
C HIS A 64 -4.69 14.02 7.63
N TYR A 65 -3.82 13.94 8.64
CA TYR A 65 -2.58 13.20 8.51
C TYR A 65 -2.70 11.76 9.04
N ARG A 66 -2.26 10.77 8.26
CA ARG A 66 -1.95 9.41 8.72
C ARG A 66 -0.53 9.03 8.33
N TYR A 67 0.33 8.95 9.32
CA TYR A 67 1.73 8.58 9.15
C TYR A 67 1.89 7.07 8.99
N LEU A 68 1.09 6.30 9.73
CA LEU A 68 1.21 4.85 9.82
C LEU A 68 -0.14 4.15 9.93
N ILE A 69 -0.23 2.96 9.36
CA ILE A 69 -1.18 1.90 9.76
C ILE A 69 -0.45 0.57 9.93
N SER A 70 -0.67 -0.11 11.05
CA SER A 70 -0.17 -1.45 11.35
C SER A 70 -1.31 -2.44 11.31
N ILE A 71 -1.18 -3.47 10.47
CA ILE A 71 -2.21 -4.45 10.12
C ILE A 71 -1.69 -5.85 10.46
N PRO A 72 -2.07 -6.41 11.62
CA PRO A 72 -1.69 -7.76 11.99
C PRO A 72 -2.48 -8.83 11.23
N PHE A 73 -1.84 -9.96 10.95
CA PHE A 73 -2.48 -11.16 10.44
C PHE A 73 -2.78 -12.14 11.58
N ARG A 74 -3.95 -12.77 11.52
CA ARG A 74 -4.38 -13.79 12.50
C ARG A 74 -3.48 -15.01 12.43
N ASN A 75 -3.27 -15.66 13.57
CA ASN A 75 -2.61 -16.96 13.70
C ASN A 75 -1.18 -17.03 13.14
N ARG A 76 -0.48 -15.89 13.06
CA ARG A 76 0.94 -15.83 12.66
C ARG A 76 1.83 -15.60 13.87
N ILE A 77 2.51 -16.66 14.32
CA ILE A 77 3.29 -16.68 15.56
C ILE A 77 4.69 -16.06 15.37
N LYS A 78 5.27 -16.17 14.17
CA LYS A 78 6.61 -15.64 13.87
C LYS A 78 6.54 -14.12 13.70
N GLN A 79 7.30 -13.36 14.47
CA GLN A 79 7.37 -11.89 14.35
C GLN A 79 8.13 -11.45 13.09
N ARG A 80 7.54 -11.67 11.91
CA ARG A 80 8.11 -11.25 10.62
C ARG A 80 7.32 -10.07 10.06
N ILE A 81 7.98 -8.95 9.82
CA ILE A 81 7.30 -7.69 9.51
C ILE A 81 7.51 -7.28 8.06
N ALA A 82 6.43 -6.95 7.35
CA ALA A 82 6.52 -6.21 6.11
C ALA A 82 6.35 -4.72 6.43
N VAL A 83 7.28 -3.87 6.01
CA VAL A 83 7.12 -2.42 6.01
C VAL A 83 6.91 -1.98 4.58
N VAL A 84 5.73 -1.46 4.24
CA VAL A 84 5.37 -1.04 2.89
C VAL A 84 5.33 0.48 2.86
N ILE A 85 6.11 1.11 1.99
CA ILE A 85 6.12 2.56 1.83
C ILE A 85 5.33 2.92 0.59
N MET A 86 4.17 3.54 0.82
CA MET A 86 3.20 3.92 -0.18
C MET A 86 3.21 5.43 -0.43
N LYS A 87 2.41 5.88 -1.39
CA LYS A 87 2.36 7.28 -1.79
C LYS A 87 1.70 8.15 -0.72
N ASN A 88 0.46 7.82 -0.36
CA ASN A 88 -0.36 8.59 0.57
C ASN A 88 -1.46 7.70 1.17
N PRO A 89 -2.00 8.06 2.35
CA PRO A 89 -3.10 7.36 2.96
C PRO A 89 -4.39 7.31 2.14
N SER A 90 -5.09 6.20 2.32
CA SER A 90 -6.41 5.85 1.80
C SER A 90 -7.42 5.59 2.94
N GLU A 91 -8.66 5.20 2.62
CA GLU A 91 -9.73 4.95 3.60
C GLU A 91 -9.47 3.76 4.57
N ALA A 92 -8.50 2.90 4.29
CA ALA A 92 -8.26 1.72 5.12
C ALA A 92 -7.95 2.04 6.60
N GLY A 93 -8.50 1.22 7.50
CA GLY A 93 -8.35 1.32 8.95
C GLY A 93 -9.40 2.16 9.65
N ILE A 94 -10.19 2.95 8.92
CA ILE A 94 -11.31 3.74 9.48
C ILE A 94 -12.40 2.79 9.97
N PHE A 95 -12.88 3.00 11.19
CA PHE A 95 -13.99 2.22 11.74
C PHE A 95 -15.32 2.74 11.22
N ASP A 96 -16.16 1.84 10.71
CA ASP A 96 -17.48 2.15 10.19
C ASP A 96 -18.55 1.57 11.12
N ASN A 97 -19.17 2.47 11.91
CA ASN A 97 -20.21 2.12 12.87
C ASN A 97 -21.43 1.44 12.24
N SER A 98 -21.73 1.69 10.96
CA SER A 98 -22.92 1.10 10.30
C SER A 98 -22.78 -0.39 10.03
N ILE A 99 -21.54 -0.88 9.93
CA ILE A 99 -21.24 -2.30 9.67
C ILE A 99 -20.35 -2.91 10.77
N ASN A 100 -20.08 -2.14 11.83
CA ASN A 100 -19.26 -2.53 12.99
C ASN A 100 -17.90 -3.16 12.60
N ARG A 101 -17.24 -2.60 11.58
CA ARG A 101 -15.99 -3.13 11.01
C ARG A 101 -15.04 -2.02 10.57
N ARG A 102 -13.75 -2.36 10.41
CA ARG A 102 -12.79 -1.44 9.79
C ARG A 102 -12.85 -1.55 8.27
N LEU A 103 -12.91 -0.41 7.62
CA LEU A 103 -12.85 -0.31 6.17
C LEU A 103 -11.46 -0.67 5.67
N SER A 104 -11.42 -1.25 4.48
CA SER A 104 -10.22 -1.40 3.67
C SER A 104 -10.43 -0.66 2.34
N ASP A 105 -9.51 -0.83 1.42
CA ASP A 105 -9.65 -0.41 0.02
C ASP A 105 -8.89 -1.39 -0.89
N ASP A 106 -9.10 -1.30 -2.20
CA ASP A 106 -8.48 -2.21 -3.18
C ASP A 106 -6.95 -2.29 -3.02
N THR A 107 -6.32 -1.16 -2.69
CA THR A 107 -4.86 -1.07 -2.61
C THR A 107 -4.35 -1.81 -1.38
N ILE A 108 -4.94 -1.51 -0.22
CA ILE A 108 -4.50 -2.11 1.05
C ILE A 108 -4.91 -3.58 1.11
N TYR A 109 -6.07 -3.94 0.54
CA TYR A 109 -6.47 -5.33 0.34
C TYR A 109 -5.43 -6.11 -0.48
N ASN A 110 -5.04 -5.61 -1.66
CA ASN A 110 -4.06 -6.29 -2.53
C ASN A 110 -2.69 -6.42 -1.85
N VAL A 111 -2.24 -5.38 -1.16
CA VAL A 111 -0.99 -5.40 -0.38
C VAL A 111 -1.05 -6.49 0.71
N CYS A 112 -2.14 -6.53 1.48
CA CYS A 112 -2.30 -7.51 2.55
C CYS A 112 -2.43 -8.94 2.01
N ASP A 113 -3.18 -9.14 0.93
CA ASP A 113 -3.37 -10.45 0.30
C ASP A 113 -2.04 -11.03 -0.22
N TYR A 114 -1.30 -10.22 -0.99
CA TYR A 114 0.02 -10.60 -1.49
C TYR A 114 0.97 -10.99 -0.36
N LEU A 115 1.07 -10.14 0.68
CA LEU A 115 2.00 -10.36 1.79
C LEU A 115 1.58 -11.52 2.68
N TYR A 116 0.28 -11.77 2.83
CA TYR A 116 -0.21 -12.92 3.60
C TYR A 116 0.20 -14.26 2.96
N LYS A 117 0.19 -14.33 1.63
CA LYS A 117 0.55 -15.53 0.84
C LYS A 117 2.05 -15.68 0.60
N HIS A 118 2.82 -14.62 0.79
CA HIS A 118 4.25 -14.62 0.52
C HIS A 118 5.04 -15.61 1.41
N SER A 119 6.04 -16.29 0.83
CA SER A 119 6.83 -17.36 1.50
C SER A 119 7.60 -16.92 2.74
N PHE A 120 7.94 -15.63 2.84
CA PHE A 120 8.52 -15.03 4.05
C PHE A 120 7.57 -15.11 5.25
N ASN A 121 6.27 -15.38 5.06
CA ASN A 121 5.30 -15.64 6.11
C ASN A 121 5.23 -14.50 7.15
N PHE A 122 4.85 -13.31 6.68
CA PHE A 122 4.72 -12.12 7.52
C PHE A 122 3.61 -12.31 8.56
N SER A 123 3.80 -11.74 9.75
CA SER A 123 2.77 -11.66 10.80
C SER A 123 2.06 -10.34 10.85
N LYS A 124 2.66 -9.27 10.35
CA LYS A 124 2.01 -7.96 10.21
C LYS A 124 2.57 -7.16 9.06
N VAL A 125 1.74 -6.25 8.56
CA VAL A 125 2.10 -5.23 7.57
C VAL A 125 2.06 -3.87 8.26
N ILE A 126 3.15 -3.14 8.21
CA ILE A 126 3.22 -1.72 8.58
C ILE A 126 3.24 -0.92 7.29
N ILE A 127 2.32 0.00 7.12
CA ILE A 127 2.24 0.85 5.94
C ILE A 127 2.60 2.28 6.35
N LEU A 128 3.65 2.80 5.73
CA LEU A 128 4.11 4.17 5.81
C LEU A 128 3.81 4.91 4.51
N ASN A 129 3.78 6.23 4.54
CA ASN A 129 3.43 7.03 3.36
C ASN A 129 4.47 8.11 3.08
N LEU A 130 4.81 8.32 1.81
CA LEU A 130 5.63 9.45 1.38
C LEU A 130 4.98 10.76 1.85
N PHE A 131 3.68 10.91 1.60
CA PHE A 131 2.90 12.06 2.05
C PHE A 131 1.88 11.59 3.09
N PRO A 132 1.88 12.11 4.32
CA PRO A 132 0.97 11.65 5.36
C PRO A 132 -0.45 12.19 5.15
N ILE A 133 -0.68 13.13 4.23
CA ILE A 133 -1.99 13.72 3.99
C ILE A 133 -2.98 12.72 3.38
N PHE A 134 -4.14 12.59 4.02
CA PHE A 134 -5.22 11.72 3.61
C PHE A 134 -5.89 12.26 2.36
N GLY A 135 -5.98 11.42 1.34
CA GLY A 135 -6.73 11.73 0.14
C GLY A 135 -6.51 10.66 -0.90
N PRO A 136 -7.48 9.77 -1.16
CA PRO A 136 -7.30 8.64 -2.06
C PRO A 136 -6.90 9.06 -3.48
N ASN A 137 -7.11 10.33 -3.83
CA ASN A 137 -6.64 10.93 -5.07
C ASN A 137 -5.82 12.21 -4.80
N MET A 138 -4.49 12.11 -4.97
CA MET A 138 -3.59 13.27 -4.92
C MET A 138 -4.01 14.43 -5.84
N LYS A 139 -4.66 14.11 -6.97
CA LYS A 139 -5.17 15.13 -7.89
C LYS A 139 -6.14 16.08 -7.19
N ASN A 140 -7.06 15.54 -6.39
CA ASN A 140 -8.08 16.35 -5.73
C ASN A 140 -7.42 17.24 -4.69
N LEU A 141 -6.52 16.69 -3.88
CA LEU A 141 -5.79 17.48 -2.88
C LEU A 141 -4.99 18.63 -3.52
N VAL A 142 -4.30 18.40 -4.64
CA VAL A 142 -3.56 19.46 -5.36
C VAL A 142 -4.48 20.47 -6.02
N ASN A 143 -5.62 20.05 -6.56
CA ASN A 143 -6.55 20.96 -7.22
C ASN A 143 -7.32 21.84 -6.24
N ASP A 144 -7.75 21.26 -5.12
CA ASP A 144 -8.57 21.94 -4.14
C ASP A 144 -7.73 22.97 -3.37
N LYS A 145 -6.45 22.65 -3.13
CA LYS A 145 -5.57 23.43 -2.26
C LYS A 145 -4.09 23.43 -2.71
N PRO A 146 -3.78 23.96 -3.90
CA PRO A 146 -2.43 23.88 -4.48
C PRO A 146 -1.37 24.59 -3.64
N ASN A 147 -1.73 25.67 -2.94
CA ASN A 147 -0.78 26.44 -2.12
C ASN A 147 -0.48 25.77 -0.78
N GLU A 148 -1.45 25.08 -0.17
CA GLU A 148 -1.22 24.32 1.08
C GLU A 148 -0.27 23.13 0.81
N LEU A 149 -0.40 22.46 -0.34
CA LEU A 149 0.49 21.34 -0.67
C LEU A 149 1.90 21.75 -1.14
N LEU A 150 2.05 22.93 -1.71
CA LEU A 150 3.30 23.39 -2.33
C LEU A 150 4.04 24.46 -1.50
N GLY A 151 3.44 24.95 -0.42
CA GLY A 151 3.94 26.07 0.38
C GLY A 151 4.06 25.81 1.89
N GLU A 152 3.46 24.74 2.43
CA GLU A 152 3.51 24.43 3.87
C GLU A 152 4.24 23.12 4.18
N ASP A 153 4.71 22.99 5.43
CA ASP A 153 5.24 21.73 5.97
C ASP A 153 4.13 20.68 5.91
N LEU A 154 4.23 19.72 4.99
CA LEU A 154 3.33 18.56 4.82
C LEU A 154 3.42 17.57 5.99
N ASN A 155 3.64 18.11 7.18
CA ASN A 155 4.02 17.44 8.40
C ASN A 155 5.18 16.46 8.15
N SER A 156 6.14 16.88 7.33
CA SER A 156 7.24 16.03 6.86
C SER A 156 8.18 15.71 8.01
N ASN A 157 8.39 16.66 8.93
CA ASN A 157 9.15 16.45 10.16
C ASN A 157 8.52 15.34 11.01
N LYS A 158 7.22 15.45 11.33
CA LYS A 158 6.54 14.40 12.10
C LYS A 158 6.50 13.06 11.38
N ASN A 159 6.32 13.09 10.05
CA ASN A 159 6.36 11.88 9.24
C ASN A 159 7.75 11.22 9.35
N ASN A 160 8.83 11.99 9.26
CA ASN A 160 10.21 11.50 9.38
C ASN A 160 10.50 10.89 10.75
N GLU A 161 9.97 11.48 11.83
CA GLU A 161 10.02 10.89 13.17
C GLU A 161 9.38 9.50 13.18
N VAL A 162 8.16 9.36 12.63
CA VAL A 162 7.46 8.06 12.58
C VAL A 162 8.22 7.03 11.74
N PHE A 163 8.82 7.43 10.61
CA PHE A 163 9.70 6.54 9.84
C PHE A 163 10.88 6.05 10.70
N SER A 164 11.52 6.97 11.43
CA SER A 164 12.69 6.67 12.26
C SER A 164 12.33 5.76 13.42
N GLU A 165 11.23 6.04 14.12
CA GLU A 165 10.68 5.20 15.19
C GLU A 165 10.41 3.77 14.69
N VAL A 166 9.75 3.64 13.54
CA VAL A 166 9.48 2.33 12.94
C VAL A 166 10.77 1.59 12.63
N PHE A 167 11.73 2.21 11.91
CA PHE A 167 12.97 1.52 11.57
C PHE A 167 13.83 1.17 12.78
N ASN A 168 13.85 2.01 13.82
CA ASN A 168 14.55 1.70 15.07
C ASN A 168 13.92 0.49 15.78
N SER A 169 12.59 0.36 15.74
CA SER A 169 11.87 -0.79 16.33
C SER A 169 12.15 -2.13 15.62
N LEU A 170 12.77 -2.11 14.43
CA LEU A 170 13.00 -3.29 13.59
C LEU A 170 14.40 -3.90 13.72
N ASN A 171 15.32 -3.29 14.48
CA ASN A 171 16.74 -3.69 14.53
C ASN A 171 16.97 -5.18 14.88
N HIS A 172 16.03 -5.80 15.60
CA HIS A 172 16.11 -7.22 16.00
C HIS A 172 14.92 -8.05 15.53
N VAL A 173 14.11 -7.52 14.60
CA VAL A 173 12.91 -8.20 14.11
C VAL A 173 13.11 -8.53 12.64
N PRO A 174 12.99 -9.80 12.19
CA PRO A 174 13.10 -10.13 10.79
C PRO A 174 12.07 -9.37 9.95
N HIS A 175 12.52 -8.57 8.98
CA HIS A 175 11.65 -7.67 8.25
C HIS A 175 12.05 -7.53 6.77
N ARG A 176 11.13 -6.96 5.98
CA ARG A 176 11.41 -6.47 4.63
C ARG A 176 10.81 -5.06 4.46
N ILE A 177 11.61 -4.13 3.96
CA ILE A 177 11.17 -2.79 3.58
C ILE A 177 10.83 -2.84 2.08
N ILE A 178 9.58 -2.58 1.73
CA ILE A 178 9.03 -2.75 0.38
C ILE A 178 8.55 -1.40 -0.11
N LEU A 179 9.07 -0.96 -1.25
CA LEU A 179 8.75 0.33 -1.84
C LEU A 179 7.58 0.13 -2.81
N ALA A 180 6.51 0.91 -2.66
CA ALA A 180 5.24 0.67 -3.32
C ALA A 180 4.49 1.97 -3.72
N TRP A 181 5.21 3.09 -3.85
CA TRP A 181 4.62 4.41 -4.08
C TRP A 181 4.19 4.68 -5.54
N GLY A 182 4.69 3.93 -6.52
CA GLY A 182 4.35 4.14 -7.93
C GLY A 182 4.96 5.42 -8.52
N GLY A 183 4.65 5.69 -9.79
CA GLY A 183 5.12 6.88 -10.49
C GLY A 183 4.46 8.17 -9.98
N TYR A 184 4.82 9.30 -10.60
CA TYR A 184 4.23 10.60 -10.30
C TYR A 184 2.69 10.53 -10.31
N PRO A 185 2.01 11.21 -9.36
CA PRO A 185 0.57 11.34 -9.39
C PRO A 185 0.09 11.99 -10.69
N ASN A 186 -1.04 11.50 -11.22
CA ASN A 186 -1.71 12.14 -12.35
C ASN A 186 -2.49 13.36 -11.83
N LEU A 187 -1.92 14.55 -11.99
CA LEU A 187 -2.54 15.81 -11.55
C LEU A 187 -3.56 16.37 -12.55
N GLY A 188 -3.85 15.67 -13.66
CA GLY A 188 -4.73 16.13 -14.72
C GLY A 188 -4.15 17.24 -15.60
N ASN A 189 -4.93 17.68 -16.58
CA ASN A 189 -4.47 18.65 -17.59
C ASN A 189 -4.66 20.11 -17.16
N ASN A 190 -5.55 20.38 -16.22
CA ASN A 190 -6.02 21.73 -15.88
C ASN A 190 -5.03 22.54 -15.02
N LEU A 191 -4.02 21.90 -14.42
CA LEU A 191 -3.02 22.62 -13.63
C LEU A 191 -1.94 23.26 -14.53
N PRO A 192 -1.48 24.48 -14.22
CA PRO A 192 -0.38 25.13 -14.91
C PRO A 192 0.90 24.27 -14.91
N LYS A 193 1.68 24.35 -16.00
CA LYS A 193 2.95 23.60 -16.16
C LYS A 193 3.90 23.83 -14.99
N VAL A 194 3.98 25.06 -14.49
CA VAL A 194 4.83 25.43 -13.35
C VAL A 194 4.43 24.71 -12.06
N VAL A 195 3.12 24.56 -11.79
CA VAL A 195 2.60 23.85 -10.61
C VAL A 195 2.93 22.35 -10.71
N LYS A 196 2.74 21.75 -11.89
CA LYS A 196 3.12 20.35 -12.15
C LYS A 196 4.62 20.10 -11.95
N ALA A 197 5.47 21.03 -12.40
CA ALA A 197 6.92 20.94 -12.21
C ALA A 197 7.32 21.03 -10.73
N LYS A 198 6.74 21.99 -9.98
CA LYS A 198 6.94 22.12 -8.53
C LYS A 198 6.54 20.83 -7.80
N PHE A 199 5.37 20.26 -8.10
CA PHE A 199 4.93 19.01 -7.49
C PHE A 199 5.86 17.83 -7.82
N ARG A 200 6.34 17.71 -9.06
CA ARG A 200 7.32 16.67 -9.43
C ARG A 200 8.61 16.80 -8.63
N LYS A 201 9.10 18.03 -8.42
CA LYS A 201 10.26 18.32 -7.57
C LYS A 201 9.99 17.88 -6.13
N LEU A 202 8.89 18.33 -5.54
CA LEU A 202 8.46 17.94 -4.19
C LEU A 202 8.37 16.41 -4.02
N TYR A 203 7.78 15.71 -4.99
CA TYR A 203 7.68 14.25 -4.98
C TYR A 203 9.04 13.56 -4.99
N LYS A 204 9.97 14.07 -5.80
CA LYS A 204 11.34 13.57 -5.89
C LYS A 204 12.12 13.84 -4.59
N ASP A 205 12.04 15.07 -4.08
CA ASP A 205 12.70 15.46 -2.83
C ASP A 205 12.21 14.59 -1.67
N ARG A 206 10.89 14.37 -1.57
CA ARG A 206 10.31 13.51 -0.54
C ARG A 206 10.76 12.05 -0.63
N ILE A 207 10.89 11.51 -1.85
CA ILE A 207 11.47 10.17 -2.03
C ILE A 207 12.90 10.14 -1.51
N ASN A 208 13.73 11.12 -1.89
CA ASN A 208 15.13 11.17 -1.49
C ASN A 208 15.29 11.29 0.03
N GLU A 209 14.46 12.10 0.70
CA GLU A 209 14.41 12.17 2.16
C GLU A 209 14.11 10.80 2.80
N VAL A 210 13.06 10.12 2.32
CA VAL A 210 12.69 8.80 2.84
C VAL A 210 13.77 7.75 2.57
N ILE A 211 14.43 7.78 1.41
CA ILE A 211 15.58 6.90 1.11
C ILE A 211 16.74 7.18 2.07
N ASN A 212 17.03 8.44 2.39
CA ASN A 212 18.07 8.79 3.35
C ASN A 212 17.75 8.24 4.76
N ILE A 213 16.48 8.28 5.17
CA ILE A 213 16.04 7.72 6.47
C ILE A 213 16.13 6.19 6.48
N ILE A 214 15.78 5.53 5.37
CA ILE A 214 15.99 4.08 5.21
C ILE A 214 17.48 3.73 5.36
N GLY A 215 18.36 4.56 4.80
CA GLY A 215 19.81 4.37 4.82
C GLY A 215 20.24 3.13 4.04
N ASN A 216 21.19 2.37 4.60
CA ASN A 216 21.76 1.19 3.95
C ASN A 216 20.91 -0.10 4.10
N ARG A 217 19.68 0.02 4.61
CA ARG A 217 18.81 -1.15 4.82
C ARG A 217 18.36 -1.75 3.47
N PRO A 218 18.33 -3.09 3.32
CA PRO A 218 17.85 -3.71 2.10
C PRO A 218 16.38 -3.37 1.82
N THR A 219 16.09 -2.91 0.62
CA THR A 219 14.73 -2.64 0.16
C THR A 219 14.33 -3.57 -0.98
N TYR A 220 13.02 -3.69 -1.17
CA TYR A 220 12.40 -4.60 -2.10
C TYR A 220 11.31 -3.88 -2.91
N LYS A 221 10.98 -4.46 -4.06
CA LYS A 221 9.77 -4.14 -4.82
C LYS A 221 9.07 -5.43 -5.26
N VAL A 222 7.79 -5.32 -5.58
CA VAL A 222 7.00 -6.40 -6.18
C VAL A 222 6.88 -6.13 -7.67
N GLY A 223 7.11 -7.16 -8.48
CA GLY A 223 7.03 -7.07 -9.93
C GLY A 223 8.12 -6.20 -10.56
N ASP A 224 7.89 -5.85 -11.82
CA ASP A 224 8.81 -5.00 -12.57
C ASP A 224 8.53 -3.51 -12.31
N SER A 225 9.51 -2.67 -12.64
CA SER A 225 9.33 -1.22 -12.51
C SER A 225 8.35 -0.72 -13.57
N LEU A 226 7.65 0.38 -13.27
CA LEU A 226 6.73 0.98 -14.22
C LEU A 226 7.48 1.37 -15.51
N SER A 227 7.02 0.86 -16.65
CA SER A 227 7.66 1.00 -17.97
C SER A 227 8.20 2.42 -18.23
N GLY A 228 9.49 2.52 -18.54
CA GLY A 228 10.17 3.81 -18.82
C GLY A 228 10.55 4.63 -17.58
N SER A 229 10.24 4.17 -16.38
CA SER A 229 10.61 4.83 -15.12
C SER A 229 11.32 3.86 -14.17
N LYS A 230 12.20 4.39 -13.31
CA LYS A 230 12.82 3.59 -12.25
C LYS A 230 11.91 3.43 -11.02
N PHE A 231 10.64 3.81 -11.08
CA PHE A 231 9.74 3.72 -9.92
C PHE A 231 9.29 2.29 -9.62
N PRO A 232 9.10 1.94 -8.33
CA PRO A 232 8.46 0.68 -7.96
C PRO A 232 6.99 0.67 -8.39
N ALA A 233 6.43 -0.51 -8.66
CA ALA A 233 5.00 -0.66 -8.90
C ALA A 233 4.18 -0.23 -7.67
N HIS A 234 3.00 0.35 -7.90
CA HIS A 234 2.10 0.73 -6.81
C HIS A 234 1.44 -0.52 -6.19
N GLY A 235 1.21 -0.54 -4.87
CA GLY A 235 0.60 -1.70 -4.18
C GLY A 235 -0.74 -2.18 -4.76
N LYS A 236 -1.47 -1.29 -5.45
CA LYS A 236 -2.74 -1.59 -6.13
C LYS A 236 -2.61 -2.64 -7.23
N VAL A 237 -1.45 -2.76 -7.86
CA VAL A 237 -1.22 -3.67 -9.01
C VAL A 237 -0.42 -4.90 -8.63
N TRP A 238 -0.27 -5.21 -7.34
CA TRP A 238 0.43 -6.42 -6.91
C TRP A 238 -0.46 -7.64 -7.11
N TYR A 239 0.12 -8.69 -7.68
CA TYR A 239 -0.52 -9.98 -7.86
C TYR A 239 0.36 -11.09 -7.30
N ASP A 240 -0.25 -12.19 -6.85
CA ASP A 240 0.45 -13.29 -6.17
C ASP A 240 1.60 -13.93 -6.98
N PHE A 241 1.51 -13.87 -8.32
CA PHE A 241 2.54 -14.40 -9.21
C PHE A 241 3.73 -13.45 -9.40
N GLU A 242 3.62 -12.18 -9.00
CA GLU A 242 4.71 -11.22 -9.15
C GLU A 242 5.78 -11.45 -8.09
N PRO A 243 7.04 -11.67 -8.50
CA PRO A 243 8.12 -11.90 -7.54
C PRO A 243 8.46 -10.63 -6.76
N MET A 244 8.72 -10.79 -5.45
CA MET A 244 9.39 -9.77 -4.66
C MET A 244 10.91 -9.84 -4.91
N LYS A 245 11.48 -8.76 -5.43
CA LYS A 245 12.90 -8.65 -5.78
C LYS A 245 13.57 -7.58 -4.93
N GLN A 246 14.84 -7.78 -4.56
CA GLN A 246 15.64 -6.72 -3.96
C GLN A 246 15.73 -5.55 -4.95
N PHE A 247 15.69 -4.34 -4.42
CA PHE A 247 15.58 -3.13 -5.21
C PHE A 247 16.67 -2.15 -4.83
N SER A 248 17.60 -1.90 -5.75
CA SER A 248 18.47 -0.73 -5.65
C SER A 248 17.62 0.49 -5.98
N HIS A 249 17.50 1.40 -5.01
CA HIS A 249 16.67 2.60 -5.10
C HIS A 249 16.84 3.31 -6.44
N PRO A 250 15.78 3.88 -7.02
CA PRO A 250 15.96 4.77 -8.13
C PRO A 250 16.78 5.95 -7.63
N ILE A 251 17.95 6.18 -8.22
CA ILE A 251 18.55 7.51 -8.18
C ILE A 251 17.60 8.37 -9.00
N VAL A 252 16.68 9.07 -8.31
CA VAL A 252 15.67 9.93 -8.94
C VAL A 252 16.29 11.29 -9.18
#